data_AF-A0A4R4XCY8-F1
#
_entry.id   AF-A0A4R4XCY8-F1
#
_cell.length_a   1.000
_cell.length_b   1.000
_cell.length_c   1.000
_cell.angle_alpha   90.00
_cell.angle_beta   90.00
_cell.angle_gamma   90.00
#
_symmetry.space_group_name_H-M   'P 1'
#
loop_
_entity.id
_entity.type
_entity.pdbx_description
1 polymer ?
#
loop_
_entity_poly.entity_id
_entity_poly.type
_entity_poly.pdbx_seq_one_letter_code
_entity_poly.pdbx_strand_id
1 'polypeptide(L)'
;MILIDPPAWPAWDRVWSHLVSDESYDELHAFARAAGVPARGFDRDHYDVPSDRYDDLIAAGAVPVSSRELVRRLIAAGLRHRKGT
;
A
#
# COMPACT_ATOMS: atom_id res chain seq x y z
N MET A 1 -10.14 -5.52 -0.43
CA MET A 1 -8.92 -6.37 -0.43
C MET A 1 -7.69 -5.51 -0.24
N ILE A 2 -6.68 -6.03 0.47
CA ILE A 2 -5.39 -5.36 0.63
C ILE A 2 -4.43 -5.78 -0.49
N LEU A 3 -3.85 -4.80 -1.17
CA LEU A 3 -2.98 -5.01 -2.33
C LEU A 3 -1.60 -4.38 -2.08
N ILE A 4 -0.53 -5.05 -2.50
CA ILE A 4 0.84 -4.56 -2.39
C ILE A 4 1.56 -4.70 -3.73
N ASP A 5 2.37 -3.71 -4.12
CA ASP A 5 3.23 -3.82 -5.30
C ASP A 5 4.67 -4.25 -4.96
N PRO A 6 5.41 -4.90 -5.89
CA PRO A 6 6.80 -5.23 -5.66
C PRO A 6 7.63 -3.97 -5.36
N PRO A 7 8.63 -4.06 -4.47
CA PRO A 7 9.43 -2.90 -4.10
C PRO A 7 10.22 -2.41 -5.31
N ALA A 8 9.87 -1.22 -5.80
CA ALA A 8 10.41 -0.65 -7.03
C ALA A 8 10.68 0.86 -6.93
N TRP A 9 10.16 1.54 -5.91
CA TRP A 9 10.33 2.98 -5.75
C TRP A 9 11.60 3.30 -4.95
N PRO A 10 12.65 3.91 -5.54
CA PRO A 10 13.88 4.22 -4.83
C PRO A 10 13.74 5.53 -4.02
N ALA A 11 13.97 5.46 -2.71
CA ALA A 11 14.06 6.62 -1.82
C ALA A 11 14.85 6.31 -0.55
N TRP A 12 15.62 7.28 -0.05
CA TRP A 12 16.38 7.16 1.21
C TRP A 12 17.22 5.87 1.32
N ASP A 13 18.00 5.57 0.28
CA ASP A 13 18.87 4.37 0.17
C ASP A 13 18.12 3.03 0.30
N ARG A 14 16.81 3.03 0.00
CA ARG A 14 15.94 1.85 0.04
C ARG A 14 15.02 1.82 -1.17
N VAL A 15 14.44 0.65 -1.42
CA VAL A 15 13.30 0.50 -2.32
C VAL A 15 12.03 0.29 -1.51
N TRP A 16 10.94 0.87 -2.01
CA TRP A 16 9.65 0.94 -1.33
C TRP A 16 8.56 0.33 -2.19
N SER A 17 7.59 -0.26 -1.50
CA SER A 17 6.32 -0.73 -2.02
C SER A 17 5.20 0.19 -1.55
N HIS A 18 4.08 0.14 -2.24
CA HIS A 18 2.83 0.79 -1.90
C HIS A 18 1.82 -0.27 -1.49
N LEU A 19 1.13 -0.02 -0.39
CA LEU A 19 0.07 -0.86 0.16
C LEU A 19 -1.25 -0.08 0.11
N VAL A 20 -2.28 -0.65 -0.50
CA VAL A 20 -3.61 -0.03 -0.65
C VAL A 20 -4.73 -0.99 -0.31
N SER A 21 -5.92 -0.43 -0.18
CA SER A 21 -7.17 -1.16 -0.25
C SER A 21 -7.90 -0.84 -1.56
N ASP A 22 -8.60 -1.82 -2.12
CA ASP A 22 -9.58 -1.63 -3.20
C ASP A 22 -11.04 -1.59 -2.70
N GLU A 23 -11.25 -1.35 -1.40
CA GLU A 23 -12.58 -1.33 -0.76
C GLU A 23 -12.78 -0.11 0.17
N SER A 24 -11.88 0.12 1.12
CA SER A 24 -11.96 1.30 2.02
C SER A 24 -10.64 1.61 2.73
N TYR A 25 -10.46 2.86 3.16
CA TYR A 25 -9.33 3.20 4.02
C TYR A 25 -9.42 2.57 5.42
N ASP A 26 -10.62 2.29 5.91
CA ASP A 26 -10.80 1.66 7.23
C ASP A 26 -10.16 0.27 7.28
N GLU A 27 -10.36 -0.56 6.25
CA GLU A 27 -9.70 -1.86 6.17
C GLU A 27 -8.19 -1.73 5.96
N LEU A 28 -7.74 -0.74 5.19
CA LEU A 28 -6.32 -0.46 4.98
C LEU A 28 -5.63 -0.10 6.29
N HIS A 29 -6.23 0.81 7.07
CA HIS A 29 -5.72 1.22 8.37
C HIS A 29 -5.77 0.07 9.39
N ALA A 30 -6.84 -0.73 9.39
CA ALA A 30 -6.95 -1.89 10.26
C ALA A 30 -5.84 -2.91 9.98
N PHE A 31 -5.62 -3.24 8.70
CA PHE A 31 -4.56 -4.13 8.27
C PHE A 31 -3.17 -3.58 8.63
N ALA A 32 -2.89 -2.31 8.30
CA ALA A 32 -1.61 -1.67 8.59
C ALA A 32 -1.30 -1.69 10.10
N ARG A 33 -2.29 -1.39 10.96
CA ARG A 33 -2.12 -1.48 12.42
C ARG A 33 -1.84 -2.90 12.89
N ALA A 34 -2.59 -3.89 12.39
CA ALA A 34 -2.40 -5.29 12.76
C ALA A 34 -1.03 -5.83 12.33
N ALA A 35 -0.55 -5.41 11.15
CA ALA A 35 0.76 -5.77 10.62
C ALA A 35 1.92 -4.93 11.20
N GLY A 36 1.65 -3.97 12.10
CA GLY A 36 2.68 -3.12 12.71
C GLY A 36 3.33 -2.14 11.72
N VAL A 37 2.60 -1.70 10.69
CA VAL A 37 3.01 -0.61 9.79
C VAL A 37 2.73 0.73 10.48
N PRO A 38 3.72 1.63 10.62
CA PRO A 38 3.52 2.91 11.29
C PRO A 38 2.49 3.79 10.58
N ALA A 39 1.59 4.42 11.34
CA ALA A 39 0.57 5.33 10.80
C ALA A 39 1.15 6.48 9.94
N ARG A 40 2.36 6.95 10.28
CA ARG A 40 3.09 7.98 9.51
C ARG A 40 3.50 7.56 8.10
N GLY A 41 3.42 6.26 7.77
CA GLY A 41 3.66 5.75 6.43
C GLY A 41 2.48 5.96 5.49
N PHE A 42 1.32 6.41 5.97
CA PHE A 42 0.17 6.71 5.13
C PHE A 42 0.35 8.05 4.40
N ASP A 43 0.30 8.01 3.06
CA ASP A 43 0.25 9.20 2.20
C ASP A 43 -1.04 9.19 1.37
N ARG A 44 -2.08 9.85 1.90
CA ARG A 44 -3.38 10.16 1.27
C ARG A 44 -4.26 8.95 0.93
N ASP A 45 -3.76 7.98 0.20
CA ASP A 45 -4.52 6.82 -0.29
C ASP A 45 -3.78 5.48 -0.21
N HIS A 46 -2.53 5.49 0.24
CA HIS A 46 -1.70 4.30 0.37
C HIS A 46 -0.76 4.41 1.56
N TYR A 47 -0.17 3.28 1.95
CA TYR A 47 1.01 3.26 2.82
C TYR A 47 2.26 3.02 1.98
N ASP A 48 3.31 3.80 2.24
CA ASP A 48 4.68 3.49 1.83
C ASP A 48 5.29 2.49 2.81
N VAL A 49 5.72 1.33 2.29
CA VAL A 49 6.33 0.27 3.09
C VAL A 49 7.72 -0.08 2.55
N PRO A 50 8.75 -0.18 3.40
CA PRO A 50 10.09 -0.53 2.96
C PRO A 50 10.15 -2.00 2.50
N SER A 51 11.08 -2.31 1.59
CA SER A 51 11.17 -3.63 0.97
C SER A 51 11.37 -4.80 1.92
N ASP A 52 11.97 -4.56 3.09
CA ASP A 52 12.14 -5.58 4.15
C ASP A 52 10.81 -6.01 4.80
N ARG A 53 9.71 -5.28 4.57
CA ARG A 53 8.35 -5.61 5.05
C ARG A 53 7.48 -6.28 4.00
N TYR A 54 7.94 -6.37 2.75
CA TYR A 54 7.12 -6.87 1.64
C TYR A 54 6.61 -8.30 1.88
N ASP A 55 7.51 -9.22 2.20
CA ASP A 55 7.16 -10.63 2.44
C ASP A 55 6.29 -10.81 3.70
N ASP A 56 6.55 -10.03 4.75
CA ASP A 56 5.74 -10.05 5.98
C ASP A 56 4.29 -9.61 5.71
N LEU A 57 4.10 -8.60 4.85
CA LEU A 57 2.77 -8.11 4.50
C LEU A 57 2.01 -9.10 3.60
N ILE A 58 2.71 -9.80 2.72
CA ILE A 58 2.12 -10.93 1.96
C ILE A 58 1.71 -12.04 2.92
N ALA A 59 2.59 -12.42 3.86
CA ALA A 59 2.29 -13.44 4.86
C ALA A 59 1.10 -13.04 5.76
N ALA A 60 0.92 -11.74 6.01
CA ALA A 60 -0.23 -11.19 6.73
C ALA A 60 -1.53 -11.13 5.91
N GLY A 61 -1.48 -11.42 4.60
CA GLY A 61 -2.65 -11.51 3.72
C GLY A 61 -2.78 -10.40 2.67
N ALA A 62 -1.76 -9.53 2.50
CA ALA A 62 -1.73 -8.62 1.36
C ALA A 62 -1.53 -9.39 0.05
N VAL A 63 -2.26 -9.01 -1.00
CA VAL A 63 -2.20 -9.66 -2.31
C VAL A 63 -1.17 -8.95 -3.19
N PRO A 64 -0.09 -9.62 -3.62
CA PRO A 64 0.90 -9.02 -4.49
C PRO A 64 0.32 -8.80 -5.89
N VAL A 65 0.41 -7.57 -6.39
CA VAL A 65 -0.05 -7.17 -7.73
C VAL A 65 0.95 -6.19 -8.35
N SER A 66 0.93 -5.99 -9.67
CA SER A 66 1.75 -4.92 -10.26
C SER A 66 1.29 -3.53 -9.80
N SER A 67 2.18 -2.53 -9.74
CA SER A 67 1.81 -1.14 -9.43
C SER A 67 0.71 -0.60 -10.36
N ARG A 68 0.71 -1.03 -11.63
CA ARG A 68 -0.32 -0.65 -12.61
C ARG A 68 -1.69 -1.24 -12.26
N GLU A 69 -1.73 -2.46 -11.74
CA GLU A 69 -2.97 -3.10 -11.29
C GLU A 69 -3.46 -2.47 -9.99
N LEU A 70 -2.54 -2.24 -9.04
CA LEU A 70 -2.79 -1.57 -7.78
C LEU A 70 -3.50 -0.21 -8.01
N VAL A 71 -2.92 0.65 -8.85
CA VAL A 71 -3.51 1.96 -9.16
C VAL A 71 -4.87 1.82 -9.88
N ARG A 72 -5.03 0.83 -10.76
CA ARG A 72 -6.31 0.60 -11.45
C ARG A 72 -7.43 0.26 -10.47
N ARG A 73 -7.17 -0.64 -9.51
CA ARG A 73 -8.17 -1.02 -8.50
C ARG A 73 -8.47 0.10 -7.52
N LEU A 74 -7.45 0.83 -7.09
CA LEU A 74 -7.63 2.01 -6.25
C LEU A 74 -8.51 3.08 -6.92
N ILE A 75 -8.34 3.31 -8.23
CA ILE A 75 -9.21 4.21 -9.00
C ILE A 75 -10.62 3.65 -9.11
N ALA A 76 -10.78 2.35 -9.42
CA ALA A 76 -12.09 1.71 -9.54
C ALA A 76 -12.87 1.74 -8.22
N ALA A 77 -12.18 1.68 -7.08
CA ALA A 77 -12.75 1.83 -5.74
C ALA A 77 -13.13 3.28 -5.39
N GLY A 78 -12.78 4.26 -6.22
CA GLY A 78 -12.99 5.69 -5.91
C GLY A 78 -12.07 6.24 -4.81
N LEU A 79 -11.01 5.51 -4.46
CA LEU A 79 -10.09 5.84 -3.36
C LEU A 79 -8.83 6.58 -3.83
N ARG A 80 -8.61 6.79 -5.13
CA ARG A 80 -7.38 7.47 -5.59
C ARG A 80 -7.39 8.96 -5.24
N HIS A 81 -6.47 9.40 -4.39
CA HIS A 81 -6.26 10.81 -4.02
C HIS A 81 -4.97 11.39 -4.62
N ARG A 82 -5.09 12.10 -5.75
CA ARG A 82 -3.94 12.69 -6.46
C ARG A 82 -3.31 13.86 -5.67
N LYS A 83 -2.09 14.25 -6.03
CA LYS A 83 -1.44 15.45 -5.47
C LYS A 83 -1.91 16.65 -6.30
N GLY A 84 -2.49 17.67 -5.66
CA GLY A 84 -2.84 18.94 -6.32
C GLY A 84 -4.25 19.06 -6.89
N THR A 85 -5.21 18.32 -6.36
CA THR A 85 -6.65 18.65 -6.47
C THR A 85 -7.12 19.29 -5.18
#